data_AF-A0A9P6LE28-F1
#
_entry.id   AF-A0A9P6LE28-F1
#
_cell.length_a   1.000
_cell.length_b   1.000
_cell.length_c   1.000
_cell.angle_alpha   90.00
_cell.angle_beta   90.00
_cell.angle_gamma   90.00
#
_symmetry.space_group_name_H-M   'P 1'
#
loop_
_entity.id
_entity.type
_entity.pdbx_description
1 polymer ?
#
loop_
_entity_poly.entity_id
_entity_poly.type
_entity_poly.pdbx_seq_one_letter_code
_entity_poly.pdbx_strand_id
1 'polypeptide(L)'
;MKTTSMLSRRRSTGKTYIIVAIALTIFLRVLHLYFFSSTDNPKHLPASSDHMNTIYQEEINQEVDNICSALDSLYNLYGRRPTSFQDPFTFLKLDPRAPPFHPPELSAHPGAANHAEAHRAVTLAIARMRNSVWARHASGDPRAAVVLDVTFDIAHALEDDATRIRYLVDVEPKFSKMARYPDGKWRVANEFCGEFWRRVGWR
;
A
#
# COMPACT_ATOMS: atom_id res chain seq x y z
N MET A 1 -22.10 27.37 78.08
CA MET A 1 -21.70 28.60 77.38
C MET A 1 -20.31 28.39 76.79
N LYS A 2 -20.18 28.64 75.47
CA LYS A 2 -18.97 28.85 74.66
C LYS A 2 -17.79 27.84 74.74
N THR A 3 -17.75 27.01 73.71
CA THR A 3 -16.58 26.47 73.03
C THR A 3 -15.66 27.58 72.49
N THR A 4 -14.33 27.42 72.62
CA THR A 4 -13.38 28.00 71.66
C THR A 4 -12.21 27.07 71.41
N SER A 5 -11.99 26.85 70.12
CA SER A 5 -10.99 26.03 69.47
C SER A 5 -9.63 26.73 69.38
N MET A 6 -8.56 25.93 69.33
CA MET A 6 -7.31 26.34 68.69
C MET A 6 -6.80 25.18 67.81
N LEU A 7 -7.14 25.27 66.53
CA LEU A 7 -6.44 24.59 65.43
C LEU A 7 -5.36 25.55 64.94
N SER A 8 -4.08 25.15 65.05
CA SER A 8 -2.99 25.86 64.37
C SER A 8 -2.12 24.91 63.57
N ARG A 9 -2.16 25.14 62.26
CA ARG A 9 -1.07 25.03 61.27
C ARG A 9 -0.20 23.78 61.29
N ARG A 10 -0.55 22.85 60.40
CA ARG A 10 0.43 22.17 59.54
C ARG A 10 -0.18 21.94 58.16
N ARG A 11 0.16 22.81 57.20
CA ARG A 11 0.02 22.56 55.75
C ARG A 11 0.71 23.70 55.02
N SER A 12 1.87 23.45 54.42
CA SER A 12 2.33 24.11 53.18
C SER A 12 3.82 23.82 52.93
N THR A 13 4.20 22.55 52.78
CA THR A 13 5.53 22.20 52.23
C THR A 13 5.41 21.21 51.09
N GLY A 14 4.53 20.20 51.20
CA GLY A 14 4.36 19.19 50.14
C GLY A 14 3.85 19.70 48.78
N LYS A 15 3.08 20.79 48.74
CA LYS A 15 2.52 21.32 47.47
C LYS A 15 3.58 22.02 46.61
N THR A 16 4.59 22.63 47.22
CA THR A 16 5.62 23.38 46.50
C THR A 16 6.55 22.44 45.73
N TYR A 17 6.91 21.29 46.32
CA TYR A 17 7.76 20.31 45.65
C TYR A 17 7.13 19.71 44.39
N ILE A 18 5.81 19.47 44.41
CA ILE A 18 5.09 18.92 43.25
C ILE A 18 5.08 19.93 42.10
N ILE A 19 4.86 21.22 42.38
CA ILE A 19 4.84 22.27 41.35
C ILE A 19 6.24 22.46 40.75
N VAL A 20 7.30 22.44 41.56
CA VAL A 20 8.68 22.55 41.07
C VAL A 20 9.06 21.34 40.21
N ALA A 21 8.65 20.12 40.57
CA ALA A 21 8.94 18.92 39.78
C ALA A 21 8.23 18.92 38.42
N ILE A 22 6.98 19.41 38.34
CA ILE A 22 6.24 19.55 37.09
C ILE A 22 6.87 20.63 36.20
N ALA A 23 7.27 21.77 36.77
CA ALA A 23 7.93 22.83 36.00
C ALA A 23 9.28 22.38 35.44
N LEU A 24 10.07 21.62 36.22
CA LEU A 24 11.37 21.11 35.80
C LEU A 24 11.24 20.08 34.67
N THR A 25 10.24 19.20 34.72
CA THR A 25 10.02 18.18 33.69
C THR A 25 9.55 18.79 32.36
N ILE A 26 8.69 19.81 32.40
CA ILE A 26 8.28 20.55 31.20
C ILE A 26 9.49 21.28 30.61
N PHE A 27 10.29 21.96 31.43
CA PHE A 27 11.48 22.68 30.98
C PHE A 27 12.50 21.74 30.32
N LEU A 28 12.75 20.56 30.92
CA LEU A 28 13.63 19.56 30.35
C LEU A 28 13.11 19.00 29.01
N ARG A 29 11.79 18.80 28.86
CA ARG A 29 11.21 18.36 27.58
C ARG A 29 11.33 19.42 26.48
N VAL A 30 11.10 20.70 26.81
CA VAL A 30 11.28 21.80 25.87
C VAL A 30 12.75 21.94 25.49
N LEU A 31 13.68 21.80 26.45
CA LEU A 31 15.11 21.83 26.18
C LEU A 31 15.54 20.66 25.28
N HIS A 32 14.99 19.46 25.49
CA HIS A 32 15.27 18.30 24.65
C HIS A 32 14.77 18.50 23.22
N LEU A 33 13.56 19.06 23.05
CA LEU A 33 13.03 19.43 21.73
C LEU A 33 13.87 20.52 21.06
N TYR A 34 14.35 21.51 21.82
CA TYR A 34 15.19 22.58 21.28
C TYR A 34 16.59 22.10 20.85
N PHE A 35 17.20 21.20 21.62
CA PHE A 35 18.49 20.59 21.25
C PHE A 35 18.39 19.57 20.10
N PHE A 36 17.26 18.89 19.94
CA PHE A 36 17.03 18.03 18.76
C PHE A 36 16.59 18.81 17.52
N SER A 37 16.17 20.08 17.65
CA SER A 37 15.67 20.87 16.52
C SER A 37 16.70 21.80 15.87
N SER A 38 17.96 21.89 16.32
CA SER A 38 18.92 22.74 15.62
C SER A 38 20.38 22.40 15.93
N THR A 39 21.03 21.66 15.03
CA THR A 39 22.15 22.15 14.19
C THR A 39 22.72 20.98 13.39
N ASP A 40 22.13 20.71 12.23
CA ASP A 40 22.92 20.35 11.07
C ASP A 40 22.53 21.35 9.97
N ASN A 41 23.46 22.25 9.68
CA ASN A 41 23.44 22.98 8.42
C ASN A 41 23.63 21.91 7.32
N PRO A 42 22.65 21.64 6.45
CA PRO A 42 22.97 20.93 5.24
C PRO A 42 23.79 21.92 4.41
N LYS A 43 25.12 21.81 4.49
CA LYS A 43 25.97 22.18 3.36
C LYS A 43 25.31 21.49 2.17
N HIS A 44 24.93 22.28 1.17
CA HIS A 44 24.53 21.79 -0.15
C HIS A 44 25.62 20.86 -0.68
N LEU A 45 25.53 19.59 -0.29
CA LEU A 45 26.08 18.49 -1.03
C LEU A 45 25.21 18.44 -2.29
N PRO A 46 25.79 18.43 -3.50
CA PRO A 46 25.02 18.00 -4.64
C PRO A 46 24.53 16.59 -4.30
N ALA A 47 23.22 16.44 -4.04
CA ALA A 47 22.60 15.12 -3.99
C ALA A 47 23.04 14.43 -5.29
N SER A 48 23.89 13.41 -5.15
CA SER A 48 24.52 12.79 -6.30
C SER A 48 23.38 12.27 -7.17
N SER A 49 23.33 12.75 -8.41
CA SER A 49 22.36 12.32 -9.41
C SER A 49 22.27 10.79 -9.48
N ASP A 50 23.37 10.10 -9.18
CA ASP A 50 23.47 8.64 -9.16
C ASP A 50 22.65 7.98 -8.04
N HIS A 51 22.57 8.56 -6.85
CA HIS A 51 21.82 7.96 -5.74
C HIS A 51 20.31 8.18 -5.90
N MET A 52 19.91 9.37 -6.38
CA MET A 52 18.50 9.64 -6.72
C MET A 52 18.02 8.73 -7.85
N ASN A 53 18.83 8.54 -8.90
CA ASN A 53 18.53 7.59 -9.99
C ASN A 53 18.40 6.15 -9.50
N THR A 54 19.16 5.74 -8.48
CA THR A 54 19.08 4.38 -7.92
C THR A 54 17.77 4.14 -7.19
N ILE A 55 17.32 5.08 -6.36
CA ILE A 55 16.05 4.97 -5.60
C ILE A 55 14.85 4.94 -6.55
N TYR A 56 14.81 5.85 -7.54
CA TYR A 56 13.73 5.83 -8.53
C TYR A 56 13.72 4.54 -9.34
N GLN A 57 14.89 4.01 -9.71
CA GLN A 57 14.94 2.74 -10.43
C GLN A 57 14.43 1.58 -9.58
N GLU A 58 14.70 1.59 -8.27
CA GLU A 58 14.21 0.57 -7.33
C GLU A 58 12.69 0.63 -7.17
N GLU A 59 12.10 1.82 -7.03
CA GLU A 59 10.63 2.01 -6.97
C GLU A 59 9.96 1.55 -8.27
N ILE A 60 10.49 1.96 -9.42
CA ILE A 60 10.03 1.55 -10.75
C ILE A 60 10.09 0.02 -10.90
N ASN A 61 11.17 -0.62 -10.42
CA ASN A 61 11.31 -2.07 -10.45
C ASN A 61 10.28 -2.74 -9.54
N GLN A 62 10.03 -2.20 -8.35
CA GLN A 62 9.05 -2.75 -7.41
C GLN A 62 7.63 -2.71 -7.98
N GLU A 63 7.22 -1.62 -8.63
CA GLU A 63 5.92 -1.50 -9.30
C GLU A 63 5.75 -2.58 -10.38
N VAL A 64 6.79 -2.79 -11.21
CA VAL A 64 6.77 -3.82 -12.27
C VAL A 64 6.72 -5.22 -11.66
N ASP A 65 7.52 -5.47 -10.63
CA ASP A 65 7.61 -6.78 -9.96
C ASP A 65 6.26 -7.13 -9.31
N ASN A 66 5.56 -6.16 -8.70
CA ASN A 66 4.22 -6.34 -8.14
C ASN A 66 3.20 -6.70 -9.24
N ILE A 67 3.20 -5.96 -10.36
CA ILE A 67 2.32 -6.25 -11.50
C ILE A 67 2.60 -7.66 -12.04
N CYS A 68 3.87 -7.99 -12.25
CA CYS A 68 4.27 -9.25 -12.84
C CYS A 68 4.04 -10.46 -11.93
N SER A 69 4.13 -10.27 -10.62
CA SER A 69 3.74 -11.26 -9.63
C SER A 69 2.25 -11.53 -9.68
N ALA A 70 1.41 -10.48 -9.66
CA ALA A 70 -0.04 -10.64 -9.77
C ALA A 70 -0.48 -11.34 -11.07
N LEU A 71 0.16 -11.02 -12.20
CA LEU A 71 -0.14 -11.64 -13.49
C LEU A 71 0.31 -13.11 -13.55
N ASP A 72 1.46 -13.48 -12.98
CA ASP A 72 1.87 -14.90 -12.93
C ASP A 72 0.94 -15.72 -12.02
N SER A 73 0.59 -15.19 -10.85
CA SER A 73 -0.34 -15.84 -9.93
C SER A 73 -1.70 -16.10 -10.59
N LEU A 74 -2.21 -15.15 -11.38
CA LEU A 74 -3.40 -15.38 -12.20
C LEU A 74 -3.18 -16.45 -13.27
N TYR A 75 -2.04 -16.43 -13.98
CA TYR A 75 -1.73 -17.46 -14.97
C TYR A 75 -1.69 -18.87 -14.36
N ASN A 76 -1.08 -19.01 -13.18
CA ASN A 76 -1.02 -20.24 -12.42
C ASN A 76 -2.41 -20.70 -11.97
N LEU A 77 -3.23 -19.78 -11.46
CA LEU A 77 -4.61 -20.06 -11.04
C LEU A 77 -5.46 -20.64 -12.18
N TYR A 78 -5.29 -20.13 -13.40
CA TYR A 78 -5.99 -20.61 -14.59
C TYR A 78 -5.26 -21.75 -15.32
N GLY A 79 -4.38 -22.47 -14.61
CA GLY A 79 -3.76 -23.71 -15.10
C GLY A 79 -2.74 -23.49 -16.22
N ARG A 80 -2.10 -22.32 -16.26
CA ARG A 80 -1.07 -21.96 -17.24
C ARG A 80 -1.54 -22.12 -18.69
N ARG A 81 -2.79 -21.72 -18.95
CA ARG A 81 -3.38 -21.74 -20.29
C ARG A 81 -3.53 -20.31 -20.79
N PRO A 82 -2.83 -19.93 -21.87
CA PRO A 82 -2.92 -18.58 -22.44
C PRO A 82 -4.34 -18.12 -22.73
N THR A 83 -5.21 -19.04 -23.16
CA THR A 83 -6.58 -18.74 -23.58
C THR A 83 -7.57 -18.51 -22.44
N SER A 84 -7.22 -18.88 -21.21
CA SER A 84 -8.02 -18.63 -20.01
C SER A 84 -7.40 -17.59 -19.08
N PHE A 85 -6.38 -16.88 -19.55
CA PHE A 85 -5.71 -15.84 -18.77
C PHE A 85 -6.67 -14.70 -18.45
N GLN A 86 -6.77 -14.36 -17.16
CA GLN A 86 -7.50 -13.19 -16.69
C GLN A 86 -6.53 -12.16 -16.15
N ASP A 87 -6.90 -10.89 -16.29
CA ASP A 87 -6.18 -9.79 -15.68
C ASP A 87 -6.78 -9.40 -14.31
N PRO A 88 -6.05 -8.64 -13.47
CA PRO A 88 -6.50 -8.25 -12.13
C PRO A 88 -7.89 -7.62 -12.07
N PHE A 89 -8.24 -6.72 -12.99
CA PHE A 89 -9.55 -6.08 -12.99
C PHE A 89 -10.66 -7.06 -13.37
N THR A 90 -10.44 -7.89 -14.40
CA THR A 90 -11.39 -8.94 -14.78
C THR A 90 -11.62 -9.93 -13.63
N PHE A 91 -10.55 -10.36 -12.96
CA PHE A 91 -10.62 -11.29 -11.82
C PHE A 91 -11.43 -10.71 -10.66
N LEU A 92 -11.24 -9.42 -10.34
CA LEU A 92 -11.98 -8.71 -9.29
C LEU A 92 -13.36 -8.21 -9.72
N LYS A 93 -13.75 -8.41 -10.98
CA LYS A 93 -14.99 -7.88 -11.58
C LYS A 93 -15.09 -6.35 -11.46
N LEU A 94 -13.97 -5.67 -11.64
CA LEU A 94 -13.89 -4.22 -11.72
C LEU A 94 -13.74 -3.79 -13.18
N ASP A 95 -14.19 -2.57 -13.50
CA ASP A 95 -14.03 -1.99 -14.84
C ASP A 95 -12.99 -0.86 -14.81
N PRO A 96 -11.80 -1.05 -15.42
CA PRO A 96 -10.76 -0.02 -15.41
C PRO A 96 -11.10 1.19 -16.29
N ARG A 97 -12.13 1.11 -17.14
CA ARG A 97 -12.57 2.18 -18.04
C ARG A 97 -13.74 2.99 -17.48
N ALA A 98 -14.19 2.65 -16.28
CA ALA A 98 -15.26 3.35 -15.58
C ALA A 98 -14.70 4.09 -14.35
N PRO A 99 -15.41 5.10 -13.83
CA PRO A 99 -15.14 5.64 -12.50
C PRO A 99 -15.15 4.51 -11.45
N PRO A 100 -14.24 4.53 -10.46
CA PRO A 100 -13.31 5.61 -10.13
C PRO A 100 -11.96 5.57 -10.87
N PHE A 101 -11.71 4.58 -11.72
CA PHE A 101 -10.38 4.31 -12.31
C PHE A 101 -10.09 5.09 -13.59
N HIS A 102 -11.12 5.63 -14.25
CA HIS A 102 -10.98 6.37 -15.49
C HIS A 102 -11.35 7.86 -15.35
N PRO A 103 -10.52 8.80 -15.84
CA PRO A 103 -9.16 8.56 -16.34
C PRO A 103 -8.17 8.31 -15.17
N PRO A 104 -7.05 7.59 -15.38
CA PRO A 104 -6.16 7.13 -14.30
C PRO A 104 -5.70 8.24 -13.35
N GLU A 105 -5.45 9.45 -13.88
CA GLU A 105 -4.95 10.62 -13.16
C GLU A 105 -5.87 11.03 -12.00
N LEU A 106 -7.18 10.76 -12.10
CA LEU A 106 -8.12 11.08 -11.02
C LEU A 106 -7.96 10.15 -9.81
N SER A 107 -7.27 9.02 -9.95
CA SER A 107 -7.10 8.02 -8.90
C SER A 107 -5.64 7.83 -8.46
N ALA A 108 -4.74 8.74 -8.89
CA ALA A 108 -3.31 8.46 -8.91
C ALA A 108 -2.56 8.61 -7.59
N HIS A 109 -3.05 9.43 -6.68
CA HIS A 109 -2.39 9.69 -5.40
C HIS A 109 -3.38 10.27 -4.39
N PRO A 110 -3.05 10.28 -3.09
CA PRO A 110 -3.84 10.98 -2.09
C PRO A 110 -4.10 12.44 -2.49
N GLY A 111 -5.36 12.85 -2.43
CA GLY A 111 -5.81 14.18 -2.86
C GLY A 111 -6.29 14.28 -4.31
N ALA A 112 -6.08 13.25 -5.15
CA ALA A 112 -6.75 13.17 -6.44
C ALA A 112 -8.26 12.89 -6.27
N ALA A 113 -9.07 13.34 -7.23
CA ALA A 113 -10.53 13.44 -7.08
C ALA A 113 -11.24 12.12 -6.73
N ASN A 114 -10.75 11.00 -7.27
CA ASN A 114 -11.33 9.66 -7.14
C ASN A 114 -10.40 8.69 -6.37
N HIS A 115 -9.33 9.17 -5.75
CA HIS A 115 -8.33 8.32 -5.08
C HIS A 115 -8.96 7.44 -4.00
N ALA A 116 -9.75 8.04 -3.12
CA ALA A 116 -10.39 7.33 -2.01
C ALA A 116 -11.40 6.30 -2.52
N GLU A 117 -12.19 6.63 -3.55
CA GLU A 117 -13.13 5.71 -4.18
C GLU A 117 -12.41 4.55 -4.87
N ALA A 118 -11.30 4.80 -5.58
CA ALA A 118 -10.51 3.77 -6.25
C ALA A 118 -9.91 2.78 -5.27
N HIS A 119 -9.21 3.26 -4.25
CA HIS A 119 -8.65 2.42 -3.20
C HIS A 119 -9.76 1.60 -2.52
N ARG A 120 -10.87 2.25 -2.12
CA ARG A 120 -12.03 1.57 -1.52
C ARG A 120 -12.63 0.50 -2.44
N ALA A 121 -12.76 0.77 -3.74
CA ALA A 121 -13.32 -0.18 -4.70
C ALA A 121 -12.47 -1.45 -4.81
N VAL A 122 -11.14 -1.31 -4.87
CA VAL A 122 -10.19 -2.43 -4.87
C VAL A 122 -10.29 -3.23 -3.57
N THR A 123 -10.18 -2.56 -2.42
CA THR A 123 -10.24 -3.22 -1.11
C THR A 123 -11.54 -3.99 -0.90
N LEU A 124 -12.68 -3.41 -1.30
CA LEU A 124 -13.98 -4.10 -1.21
C LEU A 124 -14.08 -5.30 -2.15
N ALA A 125 -13.52 -5.22 -3.36
CA ALA A 125 -13.51 -6.34 -4.30
C ALA A 125 -12.65 -7.50 -3.78
N ILE A 126 -11.46 -7.18 -3.26
CA ILE A 126 -10.55 -8.14 -2.62
C ILE A 126 -11.22 -8.81 -1.41
N ALA A 127 -11.78 -8.02 -0.50
CA ALA A 127 -12.47 -8.52 0.69
C ALA A 127 -13.63 -9.46 0.30
N ARG A 128 -14.42 -9.10 -0.73
CA ARG A 128 -15.50 -9.95 -1.24
C ARG A 128 -14.98 -11.30 -1.73
N MET A 129 -13.89 -11.30 -2.50
CA MET A 129 -13.28 -12.53 -2.98
C MET A 129 -12.77 -13.40 -1.85
N ARG A 130 -12.00 -12.82 -0.91
CA ARG A 130 -11.46 -13.54 0.25
C ARG A 130 -12.58 -14.14 1.10
N ASN A 131 -13.62 -13.36 1.41
CA ASN A 131 -14.78 -13.83 2.18
C ASN A 131 -15.48 -15.04 1.54
N SER A 132 -15.56 -15.08 0.21
CA SER A 132 -16.21 -16.19 -0.50
C SER A 132 -15.45 -17.53 -0.42
N VAL A 133 -14.14 -17.49 -0.17
CA VAL A 133 -13.29 -18.69 -0.13
C VAL A 133 -12.75 -19.01 1.25
N TRP A 134 -12.84 -18.07 2.21
CA TRP A 134 -12.27 -18.22 3.55
C TRP A 134 -12.75 -19.47 4.29
N ALA A 135 -14.05 -19.75 4.26
CA ALA A 135 -14.61 -20.94 4.91
C ALA A 135 -14.06 -22.24 4.30
N ARG A 136 -13.85 -22.27 2.98
CA ARG A 136 -13.27 -23.42 2.27
C ARG A 136 -11.80 -23.59 2.61
N HIS A 137 -11.05 -22.49 2.68
CA HIS A 137 -9.67 -22.49 3.12
C HIS A 137 -9.54 -23.01 4.57
N ALA A 138 -10.38 -22.54 5.48
CA ALA A 138 -10.42 -23.01 6.87
C ALA A 138 -10.74 -24.51 7.00
N SER A 139 -11.47 -25.08 6.03
CA SER A 139 -11.73 -26.53 5.95
C SER A 139 -10.62 -27.34 5.26
N GLY A 140 -9.53 -26.70 4.84
CA GLY A 140 -8.39 -27.35 4.19
C GLY A 140 -8.52 -27.54 2.67
N ASP A 141 -9.41 -26.81 1.98
CA ASP A 141 -9.48 -26.84 0.51
C ASP A 141 -8.21 -26.19 -0.10
N PRO A 142 -7.34 -26.96 -0.77
CA PRO A 142 -6.11 -26.41 -1.34
C PRO A 142 -6.40 -25.39 -2.46
N ARG A 143 -7.52 -25.50 -3.18
CA ARG A 143 -7.87 -24.51 -4.20
C ARG A 143 -8.26 -23.18 -3.60
N ALA A 144 -8.90 -23.20 -2.42
CA ALA A 144 -9.23 -21.97 -1.71
C ALA A 144 -7.97 -21.25 -1.20
N ALA A 145 -6.94 -22.00 -0.78
CA ALA A 145 -5.64 -21.43 -0.43
C ALA A 145 -5.00 -20.69 -1.63
N VAL A 146 -4.93 -21.33 -2.80
CA VAL A 146 -4.38 -20.69 -4.01
C VAL A 146 -5.16 -19.42 -4.39
N VAL A 147 -6.49 -19.44 -4.30
CA VAL A 147 -7.28 -18.22 -4.57
C VAL A 147 -6.97 -17.11 -3.57
N LEU A 148 -6.77 -17.43 -2.29
CA LEU A 148 -6.38 -16.42 -1.29
C LEU A 148 -5.00 -15.84 -1.60
N ASP A 149 -4.01 -16.66 -1.91
CA ASP A 149 -2.66 -16.21 -2.27
C ASP A 149 -2.70 -15.25 -3.46
N VAL A 150 -3.42 -15.61 -4.52
CA VAL A 150 -3.62 -14.75 -5.70
C VAL A 150 -4.26 -13.41 -5.32
N THR A 151 -5.21 -13.39 -4.37
CA THR A 151 -5.79 -12.12 -3.92
C THR A 151 -4.81 -11.27 -3.11
N PHE A 152 -3.75 -11.82 -2.51
CA PHE A 152 -2.71 -11.00 -1.89
C PHE A 152 -1.84 -10.33 -2.96
N ASP A 153 -1.40 -11.06 -3.98
CA ASP A 153 -0.59 -10.46 -5.06
C ASP A 153 -1.35 -9.36 -5.80
N ILE A 154 -2.64 -9.60 -6.09
CA ILE A 154 -3.49 -8.58 -6.73
C ILE A 154 -3.72 -7.38 -5.82
N ALA A 155 -3.87 -7.58 -4.50
CA ALA A 155 -4.01 -6.48 -3.55
C ALA A 155 -2.73 -5.63 -3.54
N HIS A 156 -1.54 -6.23 -3.47
CA HIS A 156 -0.29 -5.48 -3.55
C HIS A 156 -0.18 -4.68 -4.85
N ALA A 157 -0.64 -5.23 -5.98
CA ALA A 157 -0.58 -4.53 -7.25
C ALA A 157 -1.60 -3.39 -7.42
N LEU A 158 -2.81 -3.52 -6.84
CA LEU A 158 -3.91 -2.58 -7.10
C LEU A 158 -4.23 -1.64 -5.92
N GLU A 159 -3.92 -2.01 -4.68
CA GLU A 159 -4.12 -1.12 -3.53
C GLU A 159 -2.99 -0.08 -3.43
N ASP A 160 -1.78 -0.40 -3.91
CA ASP A 160 -0.68 0.54 -4.08
C ASP A 160 -0.96 1.51 -5.23
N ASP A 161 -0.85 2.80 -4.96
CA ASP A 161 -1.27 3.85 -5.90
C ASP A 161 -0.37 3.90 -7.13
N ALA A 162 0.95 3.85 -6.95
CA ALA A 162 1.93 3.92 -8.04
C ALA A 162 1.81 2.69 -8.94
N THR A 163 1.74 1.51 -8.35
CA THR A 163 1.57 0.24 -9.07
C THR A 163 0.25 0.19 -9.83
N ARG A 164 -0.86 0.61 -9.19
CA ARG A 164 -2.18 0.67 -9.84
C ARG A 164 -2.16 1.58 -11.06
N ILE A 165 -1.56 2.77 -10.93
CA ILE A 165 -1.48 3.73 -12.03
C ILE A 165 -0.60 3.23 -13.15
N ARG A 166 0.57 2.68 -12.85
CA ARG A 166 1.41 2.05 -13.86
C ARG A 166 0.64 0.97 -14.61
N TYR A 167 -0.09 0.12 -13.90
CA TYR A 167 -0.92 -0.90 -14.54
C TYR A 167 -1.97 -0.27 -15.48
N LEU A 168 -2.72 0.74 -14.99
CA LEU A 168 -3.77 1.42 -15.76
C LEU A 168 -3.26 2.18 -16.99
N VAL A 169 -2.02 2.67 -16.96
CA VAL A 169 -1.41 3.44 -18.06
C VAL A 169 -0.67 2.53 -19.04
N ASP A 170 0.16 1.60 -18.56
CA ASP A 170 1.11 0.87 -19.40
C ASP A 170 0.61 -0.51 -19.87
N VAL A 171 -0.28 -1.14 -19.09
CA VAL A 171 -0.70 -2.54 -19.28
C VAL A 171 -2.16 -2.62 -19.73
N GLU A 172 -3.06 -1.99 -18.99
CA GLU A 172 -4.51 -2.08 -19.23
C GLU A 172 -4.88 -1.72 -20.67
N PRO A 173 -4.40 -0.62 -21.29
CA PRO A 173 -4.83 -0.25 -22.63
C PRO A 173 -4.45 -1.32 -23.68
N LYS A 174 -3.32 -2.00 -23.46
CA LYS A 174 -2.86 -3.10 -24.31
C LYS A 174 -3.72 -4.36 -24.12
N PHE A 175 -4.04 -4.74 -22.88
CA PHE A 175 -4.99 -5.83 -22.60
C PHE A 175 -6.33 -5.58 -23.26
N SER A 176 -6.84 -4.38 -23.07
CA SER A 176 -8.07 -3.87 -23.63
C SER A 176 -8.12 -3.99 -25.17
N LYS A 177 -7.05 -3.58 -25.85
CA LYS A 177 -6.93 -3.70 -27.30
C LYS A 177 -6.85 -5.16 -27.77
N MET A 178 -6.25 -6.03 -26.95
CA MET A 178 -5.99 -7.43 -27.28
C MET A 178 -7.07 -8.39 -26.79
N ALA A 179 -8.07 -7.93 -26.05
CA ALA A 179 -9.12 -8.75 -25.43
C ALA A 179 -9.95 -9.57 -26.44
N ARG A 180 -10.00 -9.15 -27.70
CA ARG A 180 -10.69 -9.87 -28.78
C ARG A 180 -9.96 -11.13 -29.26
N TYR A 181 -8.68 -11.29 -28.93
CA TYR A 181 -7.87 -12.44 -29.33
C TYR A 181 -7.80 -13.44 -28.17
N PRO A 182 -8.00 -14.75 -28.41
CA PRO A 182 -8.05 -15.74 -27.34
C PRO A 182 -6.84 -15.73 -26.40
N ASP A 183 -5.62 -15.53 -26.92
CA ASP A 183 -4.37 -15.47 -26.17
C ASP A 183 -3.84 -14.02 -26.01
N GLY A 184 -4.62 -13.02 -26.40
CA GLY A 184 -4.15 -11.65 -26.56
C GLY A 184 -3.67 -11.03 -25.25
N LYS A 185 -4.42 -11.21 -24.15
CA LYS A 185 -4.02 -10.71 -22.83
C LYS A 185 -2.75 -11.39 -22.32
N TRP A 186 -2.64 -12.70 -22.53
CA TRP A 186 -1.42 -13.45 -22.20
C TRP A 186 -0.19 -12.93 -22.95
N ARG A 187 -0.32 -12.68 -24.25
CA ARG A 187 0.80 -12.17 -25.07
C ARG A 187 1.31 -10.83 -24.54
N VAL A 188 0.40 -9.92 -24.19
CA VAL A 188 0.76 -8.64 -23.58
C VAL A 188 1.44 -8.85 -22.22
N ALA A 189 0.92 -9.75 -21.38
CA ALA A 189 1.53 -10.05 -20.08
C ALA A 189 2.94 -10.65 -20.25
N ASN A 190 3.13 -11.53 -21.23
CA ASN A 190 4.43 -12.11 -21.57
C ASN A 190 5.42 -11.10 -22.15
N GLU A 191 4.94 -10.15 -22.95
CA GLU A 191 5.78 -9.07 -23.46
C GLU A 191 6.22 -8.13 -22.34
N PHE A 192 5.32 -7.80 -21.41
CA PHE A 192 5.60 -6.91 -20.29
C PHE A 192 6.44 -7.57 -19.19
N CYS A 193 6.15 -8.82 -18.83
CA CYS A 193 6.76 -9.52 -17.68
C CYS A 193 7.74 -10.65 -18.05
N GLY A 194 7.96 -10.92 -19.34
CA GLY A 194 8.74 -12.09 -19.75
C GLY A 194 10.19 -12.08 -19.29
N GLU A 195 10.80 -10.91 -19.13
CA GLU A 195 12.15 -10.79 -18.54
C GLU A 195 12.14 -11.03 -17.02
N PHE A 196 11.18 -10.42 -16.32
CA PHE A 196 10.97 -10.64 -14.89
C PHE A 196 10.80 -12.14 -14.59
N TRP A 197 9.88 -12.81 -15.29
CA TRP A 197 9.58 -14.23 -15.07
C TRP A 197 10.77 -15.15 -15.34
N ARG A 198 11.62 -14.83 -16.33
CA ARG A 198 12.87 -15.57 -16.58
C ARG A 198 13.89 -15.35 -15.45
N ARG A 199 14.04 -14.10 -14.98
CA ARG A 199 14.97 -13.75 -13.91
C ARG A 199 14.66 -14.46 -12.60
N VAL A 200 13.39 -14.59 -12.25
CA VAL A 200 12.94 -15.26 -11.01
C VAL A 200 12.76 -16.78 -11.15
N GLY A 201 13.09 -17.34 -12.33
CA GLY A 201 13.04 -18.79 -12.56
C GLY A 201 11.63 -19.38 -12.65
N TRP A 202 10.63 -18.56 -12.95
CA TRP A 202 9.25 -19.02 -13.17
C TRP A 202 9.04 -19.53 -14.61
N ARG A 203 10.03 -19.28 -15.49
CA ARG A 203 10.08 -19.73 -16.88
C ARG A 203 11.48 -20.09 -17.35
#